data_AF-A0A0R3TCB1-F1
#
_entry.id   AF-A0A0R3TCB1-F1
#
_cell.length_a   1.000
_cell.length_b   1.000
_cell.length_c   1.000
_cell.angle_alpha   90.00
_cell.angle_beta   90.00
_cell.angle_gamma   90.00
#
_symmetry.space_group_name_H-M   'P 1'
#
loop_
_entity.id
_entity.type
_entity.pdbx_description
1 polymer ?
#
loop_
_entity_poly.entity_id
_entity_poly.type
_entity_poly.pdbx_seq_one_letter_code
_entity_poly.pdbx_strand_id
1 'polypeptide(L)'
;MSDDEQAQHPEGDISEVRYKMEEEARKRQERAKEEWKEYEEFRRAEREKEEEEIRQLRERRERRKKERAEEEARLAETRAIEEQKRRAEDEERLRKKREEEQRKREERERKRQEFAEMSKMTTRRNFVINKKAGSVEQVEEVKQEEVQKSKEQLEAERKAILEQRIQPLQIDGLKGEQLRAKAKELNDIIMRLEGDKYDLEQRFTRQSYDMQELAERARQMNKGDKRGTKVQNTPDPLAAKISGLPPKISMYSEYERIKDHRSFGERQGVFKGPLFTERYERIEPKVKVVMTEDGFQIGGEVPRAPAPESEPPAADAEPAAVTAE
;
A
#
# COMPACT_ATOMS: atom_id res chain seq x y z
N MET A 1 -57.67 -86.03 46.02
CA MET A 1 -58.54 -84.95 45.53
C MET A 1 -58.67 -83.97 46.67
N SER A 2 -58.18 -82.74 46.63
CA SER A 2 -57.40 -81.99 45.66
C SER A 2 -56.75 -80.86 46.46
N ASP A 3 -55.48 -80.58 46.20
CA ASP A 3 -54.77 -79.40 46.70
C ASP A 3 -55.51 -78.13 46.27
N ASP A 4 -55.70 -77.21 47.21
CA ASP A 4 -56.07 -75.81 46.93
C ASP A 4 -55.02 -74.95 47.64
N GLU A 5 -53.85 -74.86 46.99
CA GLU A 5 -52.73 -74.05 47.43
C GLU A 5 -52.98 -72.60 46.99
N GLN A 6 -53.16 -71.70 47.97
CA GLN A 6 -53.35 -70.28 47.76
C GLN A 6 -52.16 -69.66 47.02
N ALA A 7 -52.34 -69.32 45.75
CA ALA A 7 -51.41 -68.48 45.01
C ALA A 7 -51.53 -67.03 45.50
N GLN A 8 -50.57 -66.58 46.31
CA GLN A 8 -50.37 -65.16 46.61
C GLN A 8 -49.70 -64.47 45.41
N HIS A 9 -50.30 -63.39 44.92
CA HIS A 9 -49.83 -62.61 43.77
C HIS A 9 -48.56 -61.78 44.09
N PRO A 10 -47.55 -61.73 43.19
CA PRO A 10 -46.34 -60.93 43.36
C PRO A 10 -46.46 -59.54 42.69
N GLU A 11 -47.40 -58.70 43.12
CA GLU A 11 -47.56 -57.35 42.53
C GLU A 11 -46.66 -56.28 43.16
N GLY A 12 -46.08 -56.55 44.34
CA GLY A 12 -45.20 -55.61 45.05
C GLY A 12 -43.83 -55.40 44.41
N ASP A 13 -43.18 -56.48 43.97
CA ASP A 13 -41.78 -56.45 43.50
C ASP A 13 -41.60 -55.72 42.15
N ILE A 14 -42.62 -55.76 41.28
CA ILE A 14 -42.59 -55.09 39.97
C ILE A 14 -42.66 -53.56 40.14
N SER A 15 -43.33 -53.09 41.20
CA SER A 15 -43.45 -51.66 41.53
C SER A 15 -42.15 -51.08 42.09
N GLU A 16 -41.44 -51.84 42.93
CA GLU A 16 -40.16 -51.43 43.51
C GLU A 16 -39.03 -51.41 42.47
N VAL A 17 -39.01 -52.38 41.55
CA VAL A 17 -38.05 -52.42 40.45
C VAL A 17 -38.26 -51.24 39.49
N ARG A 18 -39.52 -50.88 39.19
CA ARG A 18 -39.84 -49.69 38.38
C ARG A 18 -39.44 -48.39 39.08
N TYR A 19 -39.67 -48.27 40.38
CA TYR A 19 -39.28 -47.11 41.17
C TYR A 19 -37.75 -46.93 41.23
N LYS A 20 -37.00 -48.02 41.41
CA LYS A 20 -35.51 -47.99 41.37
C LYS A 20 -34.98 -47.60 39.99
N MET A 21 -35.57 -48.11 38.91
CA MET A 21 -35.25 -47.71 37.54
C MET A 21 -35.54 -46.23 37.27
N GLU A 22 -36.66 -45.71 37.78
CA GLU A 22 -37.03 -44.30 37.64
C GLU A 22 -36.10 -43.38 38.45
N GLU A 23 -35.70 -43.76 39.66
CA GLU A 23 -34.68 -43.05 40.42
C GLU A 23 -33.31 -43.05 39.73
N GLU A 24 -32.90 -44.17 39.14
CA GLU A 24 -31.65 -44.26 38.40
C GLU A 24 -31.69 -43.43 37.11
N ALA A 25 -32.82 -43.41 36.42
CA ALA A 25 -33.07 -42.52 35.28
C ALA A 25 -33.03 -41.04 35.70
N ARG A 26 -33.62 -40.68 36.85
CA ARG A 26 -33.55 -39.31 37.40
C ARG A 26 -32.11 -38.91 37.74
N LYS A 27 -31.35 -39.78 38.41
CA LYS A 27 -29.92 -39.56 38.71
C LYS A 27 -29.08 -39.43 37.44
N ARG A 28 -29.37 -40.20 36.40
CA ARG A 28 -28.70 -40.09 35.09
C ARG A 28 -29.02 -38.76 34.41
N GLN A 29 -30.27 -38.29 34.48
CA GLN A 29 -30.65 -36.97 33.98
C GLN A 29 -30.02 -35.83 34.79
N GLU A 30 -29.92 -35.96 36.11
CA GLU A 30 -29.26 -34.98 36.97
C GLU A 30 -27.77 -34.86 36.65
N ARG A 31 -27.06 -35.99 36.54
CA ARG A 31 -25.64 -36.00 36.11
C ARG A 31 -25.45 -35.37 34.73
N ALA A 32 -26.29 -35.71 33.75
CA ALA A 32 -26.22 -35.11 32.42
C ALA A 32 -26.49 -33.59 32.44
N LYS A 33 -27.38 -33.12 33.32
CA LYS A 33 -27.64 -31.68 33.52
C LYS A 33 -26.47 -30.98 34.22
N GLU A 34 -25.82 -31.64 35.17
CA GLU A 34 -24.62 -31.13 35.84
C GLU A 34 -23.43 -31.04 34.86
N GLU A 35 -23.16 -32.10 34.11
CA GLU A 35 -22.13 -32.10 33.04
C GLU A 35 -22.40 -31.01 32.00
N TRP A 36 -23.67 -30.80 31.62
CA TRP A 36 -24.04 -29.72 30.69
C TRP A 36 -23.80 -28.32 31.27
N LYS A 37 -24.10 -28.12 32.56
CA LYS A 37 -23.84 -26.85 33.24
C LYS A 37 -22.34 -26.58 33.36
N GLU A 38 -21.55 -27.58 33.73
CA GLU A 38 -20.09 -27.47 33.80
C GLU A 38 -19.50 -27.13 32.42
N TYR A 39 -20.01 -27.75 31.35
CA TYR A 39 -19.62 -27.42 29.98
C TYR A 39 -19.98 -25.99 29.59
N GLU A 40 -21.16 -25.52 29.97
CA GLU A 40 -21.60 -24.14 29.70
C GLU A 40 -20.74 -23.11 30.47
N GLU A 41 -20.41 -23.39 31.73
CA GLU A 41 -19.52 -22.57 32.55
C GLU A 41 -18.10 -22.54 31.99
N PHE A 42 -17.57 -23.69 31.56
CA PHE A 42 -16.27 -23.78 30.90
C PHE A 42 -16.23 -22.92 29.63
N ARG A 43 -17.25 -23.01 28.77
CA ARG A 43 -17.36 -22.21 27.53
C ARG A 43 -17.55 -20.72 27.82
N ARG A 44 -18.24 -20.37 28.91
CA ARG A 44 -18.36 -18.97 29.36
C ARG A 44 -16.99 -18.43 29.80
N ALA A 45 -16.26 -19.18 30.62
CA ALA A 45 -14.94 -18.79 31.09
C ALA A 45 -13.91 -18.71 29.95
N GLU A 46 -14.00 -19.57 28.94
CA GLU A 46 -13.17 -19.52 27.73
C GLU A 46 -13.43 -18.22 26.95
N ARG A 47 -14.69 -17.88 26.69
CA ARG A 47 -15.06 -16.62 26.02
C ARG A 47 -14.64 -15.39 26.81
N GLU A 48 -14.82 -15.41 28.13
CA GLU A 48 -14.43 -14.29 29.00
C GLU A 48 -12.92 -14.04 28.94
N LYS A 49 -12.10 -15.10 28.99
CA LYS A 49 -10.64 -14.99 28.82
C LYS A 49 -10.24 -14.43 27.47
N GLU A 50 -10.89 -14.90 26.40
CA GLU A 50 -10.62 -14.42 25.04
C GLU A 50 -11.04 -12.95 24.88
N GLU A 51 -12.19 -12.56 25.42
CA GLU A 51 -12.66 -11.17 25.45
C GLU A 51 -11.72 -10.26 26.25
N GLU A 52 -11.22 -10.72 27.39
CA GLU A 52 -10.23 -9.99 28.19
C GLU A 52 -8.90 -9.81 27.45
N GLU A 53 -8.41 -10.84 26.77
CA GLU A 53 -7.19 -10.75 25.96
C GLU A 53 -7.37 -9.75 24.80
N ILE A 54 -8.50 -9.82 24.09
CA ILE A 54 -8.84 -8.86 23.04
C ILE A 54 -8.93 -7.43 23.61
N ARG A 55 -9.52 -7.27 24.80
CA ARG A 55 -9.62 -5.97 25.48
C ARG A 55 -8.23 -5.41 25.80
N GLN A 56 -7.34 -6.22 26.37
CA GLN A 56 -5.97 -5.82 26.67
C GLN A 56 -5.17 -5.46 25.41
N LEU A 57 -5.34 -6.22 24.33
CA LEU A 57 -4.69 -5.93 23.04
C LEU A 57 -5.18 -4.61 22.44
N ARG A 58 -6.48 -4.33 22.51
CA ARG A 58 -7.07 -3.05 22.09
C ARG A 58 -6.54 -1.89 22.93
N GLU A 59 -6.50 -2.05 24.24
CA GLU A 59 -5.98 -1.04 25.16
C GLU A 59 -4.50 -0.73 24.90
N ARG A 60 -3.66 -1.75 24.68
CA ARG A 60 -2.25 -1.58 24.29
C ARG A 60 -2.10 -0.87 22.95
N ARG A 61 -3.01 -1.11 22.00
CA ARG A 61 -3.00 -0.44 20.69
C ARG A 61 -3.38 1.04 20.84
N GLU A 62 -4.44 1.34 21.59
CA GLU A 62 -4.87 2.71 21.86
C GLU A 62 -3.82 3.48 22.67
N ARG A 63 -3.18 2.85 23.66
CA ARG A 63 -2.07 3.44 24.40
C ARG A 63 -0.91 3.81 23.47
N ARG A 64 -0.44 2.89 22.62
CA ARG A 64 0.61 3.17 21.64
C ARG A 64 0.22 4.26 20.64
N LYS A 65 -1.06 4.34 20.27
CA LYS A 65 -1.58 5.39 19.38
C LYS A 65 -1.59 6.75 20.09
N LYS A 66 -1.96 6.78 21.37
CA LYS A 66 -1.96 7.99 22.20
C LYS A 66 -0.54 8.49 22.46
N GLU A 67 0.39 7.61 22.82
CA GLU A 67 1.81 7.96 23.01
C GLU A 67 2.42 8.56 21.73
N ARG A 68 2.11 7.97 20.55
CA ARG A 68 2.54 8.53 19.26
C ARG A 68 1.89 9.87 18.95
N ALA A 69 0.61 10.04 19.23
CA ALA A 69 -0.08 11.31 19.03
C ALA A 69 0.49 12.42 19.95
N GLU A 70 0.85 12.08 21.18
CA GLU A 70 1.51 13.00 22.12
C GLU A 70 2.93 13.37 21.66
N GLU A 71 3.71 12.41 21.15
CA GLU A 71 5.04 12.67 20.59
C GLU A 71 4.97 13.54 19.32
N GLU A 72 4.02 13.24 18.41
CA GLU A 72 3.78 14.04 17.21
C GLU A 72 3.32 15.46 17.55
N ALA A 73 2.44 15.63 18.55
CA ALA A 73 2.00 16.93 19.01
C ALA A 73 3.15 17.75 19.61
N ARG A 74 4.03 17.13 20.41
CA ARG A 74 5.21 17.79 20.98
C ARG A 74 6.22 18.20 19.90
N LEU A 75 6.43 17.36 18.89
CA LEU A 75 7.27 17.69 17.74
C LEU A 75 6.65 18.78 16.86
N ALA A 76 5.32 18.81 16.72
CA ALA A 76 4.62 19.86 16.00
C ALA A 76 4.71 21.21 16.74
N GLU A 77 4.57 21.21 18.07
CA GLU A 77 4.70 22.41 18.90
C GLU A 77 6.11 23.01 18.82
N THR A 78 7.15 22.18 18.94
CA THR A 78 8.54 22.63 18.80
C THR A 78 8.83 23.22 17.41
N ARG A 79 8.34 22.58 16.34
CA ARG A 79 8.43 23.13 14.98
C ARG A 79 7.66 24.44 14.80
N ALA A 80 6.48 24.57 15.40
CA ALA A 80 5.69 25.80 15.34
C ALA A 80 6.41 26.96 16.04
N ILE A 81 7.06 26.71 17.18
CA ILE A 81 7.86 27.70 17.91
C ILE A 81 9.09 28.11 17.08
N GLU A 82 9.80 27.17 16.46
CA GLU A 82 10.93 27.49 15.57
C GLU A 82 10.49 28.27 14.33
N GLU A 83 9.36 27.91 13.72
CA GLU A 83 8.82 28.63 12.57
C GLU A 83 8.36 30.05 12.94
N GLN A 84 7.73 30.24 14.10
CA GLN A 84 7.39 31.56 14.61
C GLN A 84 8.64 32.42 14.87
N LYS A 85 9.70 31.85 15.46
CA LYS A 85 10.98 32.55 15.63
C LYS A 85 11.60 32.95 14.29
N ARG A 86 11.61 32.04 13.31
CA ARG A 86 12.13 32.33 11.96
C ARG A 86 11.33 33.44 11.27
N ARG A 87 9.99 33.40 11.36
CA ARG A 87 9.11 34.45 10.80
C ARG A 87 9.36 35.80 11.48
N ALA A 88 9.52 35.83 12.81
CA ALA A 88 9.84 37.06 13.54
C ALA A 88 11.22 37.63 13.15
N GLU A 89 12.24 36.79 12.98
CA GLU A 89 13.57 37.21 12.52
C GLU A 89 13.55 37.73 11.09
N ASP A 90 12.78 37.11 10.19
CA ASP A 90 12.62 37.56 8.81
C ASP A 90 11.87 38.90 8.73
N GLU A 91 10.83 39.10 9.55
CA GLU A 91 10.11 40.37 9.66
C GLU A 91 11.00 41.48 10.24
N GLU A 92 11.84 41.18 11.25
CA GLU A 92 12.80 42.15 11.81
C GLU A 92 13.89 42.50 10.78
N ARG A 93 14.41 41.51 10.04
CA ARG A 93 15.35 41.74 8.92
C ARG A 93 14.74 42.58 7.81
N LEU A 94 13.48 42.33 7.45
CA LEU A 94 12.77 43.09 6.44
C LEU A 94 12.52 44.53 6.91
N ARG A 95 12.20 44.74 8.19
CA ARG A 95 12.05 46.07 8.79
C ARG A 95 13.37 46.83 8.78
N LYS A 96 14.48 46.22 9.19
CA LYS A 96 15.83 46.82 9.13
C LYS A 96 16.22 47.20 7.69
N LYS A 97 15.94 46.34 6.71
CA LYS A 97 16.18 46.65 5.28
C LYS A 97 15.35 47.84 4.80
N ARG A 98 14.08 47.95 5.19
CA ARG A 98 13.22 49.09 4.84
C ARG A 98 13.71 50.40 5.47
N GLU A 99 14.13 50.36 6.74
CA GLU A 99 14.70 51.53 7.43
C GLU A 99 16.04 51.95 6.81
N GLU A 100 16.91 51.00 6.44
CA GLU A 100 18.17 51.28 5.75
C GLU A 100 17.96 51.82 4.31
N GLU A 101 16.98 51.29 3.58
CA GLU A 101 16.63 51.76 2.24
C GLU A 101 16.01 53.17 2.28
N GLN A 102 15.18 53.47 3.28
CA GLN A 102 14.67 54.82 3.52
C GLN A 102 15.81 55.80 3.83
N ARG A 103 16.71 55.43 4.75
CA ARG A 103 17.89 56.27 5.08
C ARG A 103 18.80 56.49 3.85
N LYS A 104 18.99 55.46 3.02
CA LYS A 104 19.77 55.57 1.77
C LYS A 104 19.05 56.40 0.71
N ARG A 105 17.71 56.39 0.68
CA ARG A 105 16.90 57.24 -0.21
C ARG A 105 16.95 58.69 0.23
N GLU A 106 16.85 58.97 1.53
CA GLU A 106 17.02 60.30 2.11
C GLU A 106 18.43 60.85 1.87
N GLU A 107 19.49 60.03 2.03
CA GLU A 107 20.86 60.45 1.74
C GLU A 107 21.06 60.74 0.24
N ARG A 108 20.46 59.94 -0.64
CA ARG A 108 20.48 60.20 -2.10
C ARG A 108 19.68 61.45 -2.46
N GLU A 109 18.54 61.70 -1.84
CA GLU A 109 17.75 62.90 -2.07
C GLU A 109 18.48 64.13 -1.56
N ARG A 110 19.15 64.06 -0.41
CA ARG A 110 20.02 65.12 0.11
C ARG A 110 21.21 65.38 -0.82
N LYS A 111 21.93 64.34 -1.24
CA LYS A 111 23.01 64.46 -2.25
C LYS A 111 22.51 65.00 -3.58
N ARG A 112 21.29 64.64 -4.00
CA ARG A 112 20.68 65.14 -5.24
C ARG A 112 20.26 66.60 -5.10
N GLN A 113 19.81 67.03 -3.94
CA GLN A 113 19.53 68.43 -3.62
C GLN A 113 20.84 69.23 -3.59
N GLU A 114 21.87 68.77 -2.88
CA GLU A 114 23.21 69.37 -2.85
C GLU A 114 23.82 69.45 -4.26
N PHE A 115 23.70 68.40 -5.07
CA PHE A 115 24.14 68.40 -6.48
C PHE A 115 23.28 69.29 -7.37
N ALA A 116 21.97 69.41 -7.12
CA ALA A 116 21.11 70.33 -7.86
C ALA A 116 21.42 71.79 -7.50
N GLU A 117 21.80 72.09 -6.26
CA GLU A 117 22.30 73.41 -5.86
C GLU A 117 23.66 73.72 -6.48
N MET A 118 24.60 72.77 -6.47
CA MET A 118 25.87 72.87 -7.20
C MET A 118 25.69 72.96 -8.73
N SER A 119 24.68 72.27 -9.28
CA SER A 119 24.36 72.31 -10.70
C SER A 119 23.67 73.60 -11.12
N LYS A 120 22.93 74.27 -10.22
CA LYS A 120 22.44 75.64 -10.45
C LYS A 120 23.59 76.65 -10.53
N MET A 121 24.75 76.34 -9.95
CA MET A 121 25.99 77.13 -10.11
C MET A 121 26.77 76.80 -11.39
N THR A 122 26.61 75.62 -12.01
CA THR A 122 27.28 75.29 -13.29
C THR A 122 26.31 75.28 -14.47
N THR A 123 26.32 76.41 -15.17
CA THR A 123 25.58 76.68 -16.41
C THR A 123 25.99 75.76 -17.58
N ARG A 124 24.96 75.22 -18.27
CA ARG A 124 24.90 74.70 -19.68
C ARG A 124 25.76 73.48 -20.08
N ARG A 125 25.12 72.32 -20.36
CA ARG A 125 25.39 71.46 -21.56
C ARG A 125 24.14 70.61 -21.94
N ASN A 126 23.77 70.64 -23.22
CA ASN A 126 22.67 69.89 -23.84
C ASN A 126 23.21 68.63 -24.53
N PHE A 127 22.75 67.43 -24.17
CA PHE A 127 22.89 66.22 -24.99
C PHE A 127 21.59 65.38 -24.95
N VAL A 128 21.20 64.86 -26.11
CA VAL A 128 19.96 64.09 -26.36
C VAL A 128 20.27 62.59 -26.24
N ILE A 129 19.53 61.87 -25.39
CA ILE A 129 19.61 60.41 -25.25
C ILE A 129 18.31 59.80 -25.82
N ASN A 130 18.45 58.97 -26.86
CA ASN A 130 17.35 58.18 -27.43
C ASN A 130 17.21 56.87 -26.63
N LYS A 131 16.00 56.58 -26.13
CA LYS A 131 15.68 55.36 -25.38
C LYS A 131 14.77 54.46 -26.23
N LYS A 132 15.24 53.27 -26.59
CA LYS A 132 14.49 52.25 -27.34
C LYS A 132 13.77 51.34 -26.35
N ALA A 133 12.46 51.16 -26.54
CA ALA A 133 11.59 50.28 -25.77
C ALA A 133 11.50 48.91 -26.43
N GLY A 134 11.44 47.84 -25.63
CA GLY A 134 11.06 46.51 -26.09
C GLY A 134 11.78 45.39 -25.34
N SER A 135 11.13 44.81 -24.32
CA SER A 135 11.17 43.37 -23.97
C SER A 135 10.42 43.15 -22.65
N VAL A 136 9.11 42.88 -22.70
CA VAL A 136 8.30 42.42 -21.54
C VAL A 136 7.16 41.51 -22.02
N GLU A 137 7.46 40.47 -22.82
CA GLU A 137 6.39 39.58 -23.34
C GLU A 137 6.77 38.09 -23.40
N GLN A 138 7.70 37.64 -22.56
CA GLN A 138 8.10 36.22 -22.48
C GLN A 138 8.00 35.64 -21.05
N VAL A 139 7.07 36.11 -20.23
CA VAL A 139 6.98 35.69 -18.81
C VAL A 139 5.74 34.82 -18.50
N GLU A 140 4.85 34.58 -19.48
CA GLU A 140 3.56 33.92 -19.18
C GLU A 140 3.50 32.41 -19.46
N GLU A 141 4.35 31.87 -20.35
CA GLU A 141 4.26 30.45 -20.73
C GLU A 141 5.00 29.48 -19.77
N VAL A 142 5.81 30.00 -18.83
CA VAL A 142 6.60 29.19 -17.88
C VAL A 142 5.81 28.82 -16.61
N LYS A 143 4.64 29.43 -16.36
CA LYS A 143 3.93 29.31 -15.07
C LYS A 143 3.13 28.01 -14.85
N GLN A 144 2.97 27.15 -15.86
CA GLN A 144 2.19 25.91 -15.70
C GLN A 144 3.06 24.69 -15.32
N GLU A 145 4.38 24.77 -15.51
CA GLU A 145 5.31 23.71 -15.07
C GLU A 145 5.85 23.95 -13.64
N GLU A 146 5.63 25.13 -13.05
CA GLU A 146 6.22 25.53 -11.75
C GLU A 146 5.52 24.93 -10.49
N VAL A 147 4.40 24.21 -10.61
CA VAL A 147 3.64 23.77 -9.43
C VAL A 147 3.97 22.35 -8.96
N GLN A 148 4.63 21.54 -9.81
CA GLN A 148 5.14 20.24 -9.40
C GLN A 148 6.65 20.31 -9.45
N LYS A 149 7.29 20.29 -8.28
CA LYS A 149 8.75 20.11 -8.17
C LYS A 149 9.16 19.02 -9.16
N SER A 150 10.15 19.31 -10.01
CA SER A 150 10.62 18.32 -10.99
C SER A 150 10.98 17.02 -10.27
N LYS A 151 10.76 15.86 -10.91
CA LYS A 151 11.11 14.56 -10.33
C LYS A 151 12.55 14.53 -9.81
N GLU A 152 13.45 15.20 -10.52
CA GLU A 152 14.86 15.36 -10.13
C GLU A 152 15.04 16.24 -8.87
N GLN A 153 14.23 17.29 -8.72
CA GLN A 153 14.22 18.13 -7.51
C GLN A 153 13.67 17.36 -6.30
N LEU A 154 12.63 16.55 -6.48
CA LEU A 154 12.08 15.68 -5.44
C LEU A 154 13.09 14.60 -5.00
N GLU A 155 13.82 14.01 -5.94
CA GLU A 155 14.88 13.04 -5.64
C GLU A 155 16.07 13.70 -4.93
N ALA A 156 16.45 14.90 -5.34
CA ALA A 156 17.50 15.69 -4.69
C ALA A 156 17.10 16.10 -3.26
N GLU A 157 15.88 16.57 -3.05
CA GLU A 157 15.33 16.88 -1.72
C GLU A 157 15.27 15.63 -0.84
N ARG A 158 14.80 14.49 -1.38
CA ARG A 158 14.79 13.22 -0.65
C ARG A 158 16.20 12.81 -0.24
N LYS A 159 17.18 12.91 -1.14
CA LYS A 159 18.58 12.58 -0.85
C LYS A 159 19.15 13.49 0.24
N ALA A 160 18.90 14.80 0.16
CA ALA A 160 19.34 15.76 1.16
C ALA A 160 18.74 15.48 2.55
N ILE A 161 17.44 15.16 2.60
CA ILE A 161 16.76 14.80 3.86
C ILE A 161 17.34 13.48 4.43
N LEU A 162 17.59 12.49 3.58
CA LEU A 162 18.18 11.22 4.00
C LEU A 162 19.60 11.41 4.53
N GLU A 163 20.42 12.23 3.87
CA GLU A 163 21.78 12.54 4.31
C GLU A 163 21.79 13.32 5.63
N GLN A 164 20.83 14.22 5.84
CA GLN A 164 20.66 14.90 7.13
C GLN A 164 20.22 13.94 8.24
N ARG A 165 19.35 12.97 7.95
CA ARG A 165 18.80 12.04 8.94
C ARG A 165 19.72 10.85 9.24
N ILE A 166 20.49 10.40 8.26
CA ILE A 166 21.44 9.29 8.38
C ILE A 166 22.80 9.89 8.68
N GLN A 167 23.10 10.03 9.97
CA GLN A 167 24.43 10.46 10.40
C GLN A 167 25.48 9.41 10.02
N PRO A 168 26.61 9.82 9.42
CA PRO A 168 27.74 8.92 9.15
C PRO A 168 28.21 8.25 10.45
N LEU A 169 28.40 6.93 10.40
CA LEU A 169 28.77 6.18 11.59
C LEU A 169 30.25 6.38 11.90
N GLN A 170 30.55 7.00 13.04
CA GLN A 170 31.91 7.14 13.55
C GLN A 170 32.18 6.06 14.60
N ILE A 171 32.95 5.03 14.23
CA ILE A 171 33.36 3.93 15.13
C ILE A 171 34.85 3.94 15.47
N ASP A 172 35.64 4.79 14.82
CA ASP A 172 37.09 4.82 14.97
C ASP A 172 37.47 5.28 16.38
N GLY A 173 38.28 4.48 17.08
CA GLY A 173 38.75 4.77 18.43
C GLY A 173 37.77 4.42 19.56
N LEU A 174 36.58 3.86 19.27
CA LEU A 174 35.65 3.40 20.30
C LEU A 174 36.14 2.11 20.97
N LYS A 175 36.06 2.04 22.30
CA LYS A 175 36.36 0.83 23.07
C LYS A 175 35.17 -0.15 23.04
N GLY A 176 35.41 -1.43 23.37
CA GLY A 176 34.39 -2.50 23.27
C GLY A 176 33.07 -2.21 24.01
N GLU A 177 33.10 -1.54 25.16
CA GLU A 177 31.88 -1.13 25.87
C GLU A 177 31.11 -0.02 25.16
N GLN A 178 31.82 0.94 24.57
CA GLN A 178 31.22 2.05 23.81
C GLN A 178 30.62 1.55 22.50
N LEU A 179 31.25 0.57 21.85
CA LEU A 179 30.71 -0.10 20.67
C LEU A 179 29.39 -0.83 20.97
N ARG A 180 29.32 -1.51 22.12
CA ARG A 180 28.07 -2.15 22.58
C ARG A 180 26.96 -1.15 22.85
N ALA A 181 27.28 -0.02 23.48
CA ALA A 181 26.32 1.05 23.71
C ALA A 181 25.80 1.64 22.38
N LYS A 182 26.70 1.93 21.42
CA LYS A 182 26.32 2.44 20.10
C LYS A 182 25.48 1.45 19.30
N ALA A 183 25.79 0.16 19.36
CA ALA A 183 25.00 -0.88 18.71
C ALA A 183 23.57 -0.92 19.28
N LYS A 184 23.41 -0.79 20.59
CA LYS A 184 22.09 -0.76 21.24
C LYS A 184 21.30 0.49 20.82
N GLU A 185 21.93 1.66 20.80
CA GLU A 185 21.31 2.91 20.36
C GLU A 185 20.82 2.81 18.90
N LEU A 186 21.66 2.30 17.99
CA LEU A 186 21.27 2.09 16.60
C LEU A 186 20.11 1.11 16.47
N ASN A 187 20.13 0.01 17.24
CA ASN A 187 19.05 -0.96 17.25
C ASN A 187 17.72 -0.34 17.71
N ASP A 188 17.75 0.46 18.77
CA ASP A 188 16.55 1.16 19.26
C ASP A 188 16.02 2.17 18.24
N ILE A 189 16.92 2.84 17.49
CA ILE A 189 16.54 3.72 16.38
C ILE A 189 15.89 2.94 15.24
N ILE A 190 16.48 1.84 14.80
CA ILE A 190 15.95 0.99 13.73
C ILE A 190 14.57 0.46 14.10
N MET A 191 14.39 -0.03 15.33
CA MET A 191 13.10 -0.54 15.80
C MET A 191 11.99 0.53 15.75
N ARG A 192 12.30 1.77 16.11
CA ARG A 192 11.35 2.89 16.01
C ARG A 192 11.01 3.19 14.55
N LEU A 193 12.01 3.27 13.68
CA LEU A 193 11.83 3.55 12.25
C LEU A 193 11.02 2.47 11.53
N GLU A 194 11.21 1.19 11.89
CA GLU A 194 10.39 0.09 11.35
C GLU A 194 8.93 0.20 11.81
N GLY A 195 8.68 0.63 13.05
CA GLY A 195 7.33 0.94 13.51
C GLY A 195 6.67 2.06 12.72
N ASP A 196 7.39 3.18 12.53
CA ASP A 196 6.91 4.32 11.74
C ASP A 196 6.62 3.92 10.28
N LYS A 197 7.51 3.12 9.68
CA LYS A 197 7.34 2.59 8.32
C LYS A 197 6.07 1.75 8.21
N TYR A 198 5.84 0.82 9.13
CA TYR A 198 4.62 0.00 9.13
C TYR A 198 3.35 0.86 9.20
N ASP A 199 3.33 1.88 10.06
CA ASP A 199 2.17 2.77 10.16
C ASP A 199 1.96 3.61 8.88
N LEU A 200 3.04 4.08 8.26
CA LEU A 200 2.99 4.79 6.98
C LEU A 200 2.52 3.89 5.84
N GLU A 201 2.99 2.64 5.78
CA GLU A 201 2.53 1.65 4.81
C GLU A 201 1.04 1.36 4.97
N GLN A 202 0.56 1.18 6.19
CA GLN A 202 -0.87 0.98 6.46
C GLN A 202 -1.72 2.20 6.06
N ARG A 203 -1.24 3.42 6.34
CA ARG A 203 -1.89 4.66 5.87
C ARG A 203 -1.91 4.73 4.35
N PHE A 204 -0.80 4.37 3.70
CA PHE A 204 -0.68 4.37 2.24
C PHE A 204 -1.64 3.36 1.60
N THR A 205 -1.75 2.15 2.14
CA THR A 205 -2.71 1.13 1.67
C THR A 205 -4.14 1.63 1.79
N ARG A 206 -4.50 2.25 2.92
CA ARG A 206 -5.84 2.83 3.10
C ARG A 206 -6.13 3.95 2.12
N GLN A 207 -5.20 4.91 1.95
CA GLN A 207 -5.35 5.98 0.98
C GLN A 207 -5.43 5.46 -0.46
N SER A 208 -4.68 4.40 -0.77
CA SER A 208 -4.73 3.76 -2.09
C SER A 208 -6.09 3.13 -2.35
N TYR A 209 -6.69 2.49 -1.33
CA TYR A 209 -8.05 1.96 -1.41
C TYR A 209 -9.07 3.09 -1.63
N ASP A 210 -9.02 4.16 -0.82
CA ASP A 210 -9.92 5.31 -0.95
C ASP A 210 -9.81 5.95 -2.35
N MET A 211 -8.59 6.07 -2.89
CA MET A 211 -8.34 6.56 -4.25
C MET A 211 -8.91 5.64 -5.33
N GLN A 212 -8.83 4.31 -5.16
CA GLN A 212 -9.43 3.35 -6.08
C GLN A 212 -10.96 3.45 -6.07
N GLU A 213 -11.58 3.57 -4.89
CA GLU A 213 -13.03 3.74 -4.76
C GLU A 213 -13.51 5.05 -5.39
N LEU A 214 -12.81 6.16 -5.15
CA LEU A 214 -13.11 7.45 -5.79
C LEU A 214 -12.96 7.38 -7.32
N ALA A 215 -11.92 6.71 -7.81
CA ALA A 215 -11.73 6.51 -9.25
C ALA A 215 -12.85 5.66 -9.86
N GLU A 216 -13.31 4.61 -9.17
CA GLU A 216 -14.44 3.80 -9.61
C GLU A 216 -15.75 4.59 -9.60
N ARG A 217 -16.03 5.34 -8.53
CA ARG A 217 -17.20 6.22 -8.43
C ARG A 217 -17.21 7.26 -9.54
N ALA A 218 -16.07 7.88 -9.83
CA ALA A 218 -15.92 8.81 -10.94
C ALA A 218 -16.17 8.12 -12.30
N ARG A 219 -15.71 6.88 -12.50
CA ARG A 219 -16.02 6.08 -13.70
C ARG A 219 -17.52 5.79 -13.82
N GLN A 220 -18.19 5.45 -12.72
CA GLN A 220 -19.63 5.18 -12.71
C GLN A 220 -20.44 6.45 -13.04
N MET A 221 -20.09 7.60 -12.46
CA MET A 221 -20.71 8.90 -12.79
C MET A 221 -20.51 9.24 -14.28
N ASN A 222 -19.27 9.14 -14.78
CA ASN A 222 -18.96 9.40 -16.19
C ASN A 222 -19.61 8.41 -17.16
N LYS A 223 -19.95 7.19 -16.71
CA LYS A 223 -20.67 6.19 -17.51
C LYS A 223 -22.18 6.44 -17.50
N GLY A 224 -22.71 7.04 -16.44
CA GLY A 224 -24.07 7.56 -16.36
C GLY A 224 -24.34 8.66 -17.38
N ASP A 225 -23.38 9.57 -17.57
CA ASP A 225 -23.47 10.68 -18.54
C ASP A 225 -23.15 10.27 -19.99
N LYS A 226 -22.52 9.10 -20.20
CA LYS A 226 -22.12 8.60 -21.52
C LYS A 226 -22.87 7.33 -21.92
N ARG A 227 -24.20 7.32 -21.86
CA ARG A 227 -25.05 6.31 -22.54
C ARG A 227 -24.98 6.36 -24.08
N GLY A 228 -23.94 6.96 -24.66
CA GLY A 228 -23.85 7.19 -26.10
C GLY A 228 -22.46 7.10 -26.73
N THR A 229 -21.38 6.75 -26.02
CA THR A 229 -20.06 6.72 -26.70
C THR A 229 -19.10 5.66 -26.16
N LYS A 230 -18.98 4.60 -26.97
CA LYS A 230 -17.83 3.69 -27.14
C LYS A 230 -17.23 3.11 -25.85
N VAL A 231 -17.63 1.88 -25.54
CA VAL A 231 -16.90 0.98 -24.65
C VAL A 231 -15.48 0.83 -25.23
N GLN A 232 -14.51 1.50 -24.63
CA GLN A 232 -13.09 1.25 -24.92
C GLN A 232 -12.72 -0.03 -24.18
N ASN A 233 -12.63 -1.14 -24.92
CA ASN A 233 -12.12 -2.43 -24.45
C ASN A 233 -10.59 -2.46 -24.40
N THR A 234 -9.94 -1.33 -24.11
CA THR A 234 -8.49 -1.29 -23.93
C THR A 234 -8.19 -1.56 -22.45
N PRO A 235 -7.35 -2.57 -22.13
CA PRO A 235 -6.89 -2.78 -20.77
C PRO A 235 -6.22 -1.51 -20.24
N ASP A 236 -6.65 -1.05 -19.08
CA ASP A 236 -6.13 0.15 -18.43
C ASP A 236 -4.60 -0.02 -18.18
N PRO A 237 -3.74 0.80 -18.81
CA PRO A 237 -2.29 0.70 -18.67
C PRO A 237 -1.80 0.87 -17.23
N LEU A 238 -2.57 1.53 -16.36
CA LEU A 238 -2.26 1.69 -14.94
C LEU A 238 -2.62 0.44 -14.15
N ALA A 239 -3.74 -0.22 -14.45
CA ALA A 239 -4.14 -1.46 -13.78
C ALA A 239 -3.14 -2.61 -14.06
N ALA A 240 -2.62 -2.67 -15.28
CA ALA A 240 -1.59 -3.64 -15.67
C ALA A 240 -0.25 -3.44 -14.91
N LYS A 241 0.09 -2.20 -14.55
CA LYS A 241 1.33 -1.87 -13.83
C LYS A 241 1.23 -2.03 -12.31
N ILE A 242 0.05 -1.79 -11.73
CA ILE A 242 -0.14 -1.76 -10.28
C ILE A 242 -0.42 -3.15 -9.71
N SER A 243 -1.06 -4.03 -10.48
CA SER A 243 -1.70 -5.19 -9.88
C SER A 243 -0.81 -6.43 -9.75
N GLY A 244 0.28 -6.59 -10.52
CA GLY A 244 1.03 -7.86 -10.57
C GLY A 244 0.20 -9.09 -10.98
N LEU A 245 -1.08 -8.89 -11.27
CA LEU A 245 -2.03 -9.89 -11.73
C LEU A 245 -1.88 -10.01 -13.25
N PRO A 246 -1.93 -11.24 -13.79
CA PRO A 246 -1.90 -11.45 -15.23
C PRO A 246 -3.07 -10.69 -15.89
N PRO A 247 -2.87 -10.16 -17.12
CA PRO A 247 -3.89 -9.39 -17.82
C PRO A 247 -5.18 -10.22 -17.97
N LYS A 248 -6.33 -9.54 -17.88
CA LYS A 248 -7.63 -10.17 -18.08
C LYS A 248 -7.70 -10.72 -19.50
N ILE A 249 -7.95 -12.03 -19.62
CA ILE A 249 -8.16 -12.69 -20.91
C ILE A 249 -9.51 -12.24 -21.47
N SER A 250 -9.53 -11.68 -22.67
CA SER A 250 -10.79 -11.39 -23.37
C SER A 250 -11.42 -12.71 -23.79
N MET A 251 -12.63 -13.01 -23.28
CA MET A 251 -13.38 -14.22 -23.63
C MET A 251 -14.24 -14.06 -24.90
N TYR A 252 -14.05 -12.98 -25.65
CA TYR A 252 -14.72 -12.70 -26.91
C TYR A 252 -13.73 -12.07 -27.89
N SER A 253 -13.97 -12.28 -29.18
CA SER A 253 -13.16 -11.69 -30.24
C SER A 253 -13.58 -10.24 -30.49
N GLU A 254 -12.63 -9.34 -30.76
CA GLU A 254 -12.92 -7.96 -31.15
C GLU A 254 -13.65 -7.87 -32.51
N TYR A 255 -13.64 -8.96 -33.29
CA TYR A 255 -14.29 -9.08 -34.59
C TYR A 255 -15.66 -9.78 -34.53
N GLU A 256 -16.09 -10.24 -33.35
CA GLU A 256 -17.41 -10.86 -33.19
C GLU A 256 -18.52 -9.82 -33.35
N ARG A 257 -19.30 -9.97 -34.42
CA ARG A 257 -20.46 -9.12 -34.71
C ARG A 257 -21.75 -9.60 -34.03
N ILE A 258 -21.72 -10.80 -33.45
CA ILE A 258 -22.85 -11.45 -32.79
C ILE A 258 -22.47 -11.64 -31.33
N LYS A 259 -23.38 -11.29 -30.42
CA LYS A 259 -23.18 -11.44 -28.99
C LYS A 259 -23.20 -12.94 -28.65
N ASP A 260 -22.12 -13.43 -28.03
CA ASP A 260 -22.04 -14.82 -27.57
C ASP A 260 -23.18 -15.12 -26.58
N HIS A 261 -24.02 -16.09 -26.94
CA HIS A 261 -25.17 -16.53 -26.14
C HIS A 261 -24.80 -17.59 -25.09
N ARG A 262 -23.56 -18.10 -25.11
CA ARG A 262 -23.05 -19.07 -24.12
C ARG A 262 -22.91 -18.43 -22.74
N SER A 263 -23.15 -19.23 -21.71
CA SER A 263 -22.99 -18.80 -20.31
C SER A 263 -21.53 -18.52 -19.95
N PHE A 264 -21.26 -17.83 -18.84
CA PHE A 264 -19.90 -17.55 -18.39
C PHE A 264 -19.09 -18.83 -18.15
N GLY A 265 -19.69 -19.87 -17.56
CA GLY A 265 -19.02 -21.15 -17.32
C GLY A 265 -18.64 -21.88 -18.61
N GLU A 266 -19.52 -21.88 -19.61
CA GLU A 266 -19.27 -22.48 -20.93
C GLU A 266 -18.15 -21.75 -21.69
N ARG A 267 -18.16 -20.40 -21.65
CA ARG A 267 -17.09 -19.59 -22.25
C ARG A 267 -15.75 -19.78 -21.54
N GLN A 268 -15.78 -19.86 -20.21
CA GLN A 268 -14.58 -20.07 -19.41
C GLN A 268 -13.96 -21.46 -19.64
N GLY A 269 -14.77 -22.47 -19.98
CA GLY A 269 -14.28 -23.82 -20.32
C GLY A 269 -13.32 -23.83 -21.52
N VAL A 270 -13.51 -22.95 -22.50
CA VAL A 270 -12.60 -22.81 -23.66
C VAL A 270 -11.21 -22.31 -23.25
N PHE A 271 -11.14 -21.56 -22.15
CA PHE A 271 -9.91 -20.98 -21.61
C PHE A 271 -9.40 -21.73 -20.35
N LYS A 272 -9.88 -22.96 -20.12
CA LYS A 272 -9.45 -23.84 -19.03
C LYS A 272 -9.15 -25.25 -19.58
N GLY A 273 -7.88 -25.65 -19.55
CA GLY A 273 -7.46 -27.00 -19.93
C GLY A 273 -5.99 -27.07 -20.37
N PRO A 274 -5.45 -28.28 -20.61
CA PRO A 274 -4.06 -28.48 -21.05
C PRO A 274 -3.74 -27.89 -22.44
N LEU A 275 -4.76 -27.43 -23.17
CA LEU A 275 -4.66 -26.69 -24.43
C LEU A 275 -4.54 -25.16 -24.24
N PHE A 276 -4.84 -24.63 -23.06
CA PHE A 276 -4.78 -23.18 -22.78
C PHE A 276 -3.37 -22.68 -22.45
N THR A 277 -2.47 -23.57 -22.05
CA THR A 277 -1.05 -23.30 -22.21
C THR A 277 -0.75 -23.30 -23.69
N GLU A 278 -0.71 -22.12 -24.31
CA GLU A 278 0.06 -21.94 -25.54
C GLU A 278 1.42 -22.59 -25.27
N ARG A 279 1.67 -23.75 -25.88
CA ARG A 279 3.02 -24.30 -25.96
C ARG A 279 3.76 -23.31 -26.84
N TYR A 280 4.38 -22.31 -26.21
CA TYR A 280 5.43 -21.56 -26.84
C TYR A 280 6.53 -22.57 -27.12
N GLU A 281 6.57 -23.10 -28.35
CA GLU A 281 7.78 -23.72 -28.86
C GLU A 281 8.83 -22.62 -28.81
N ARG A 282 9.70 -22.70 -27.80
CA ARG A 282 10.81 -21.77 -27.65
C ARG A 282 11.64 -21.90 -28.92
N ILE A 283 11.50 -20.94 -29.83
CA ILE A 283 12.24 -20.91 -31.08
C ILE A 283 13.72 -21.04 -30.71
N GLU A 284 14.36 -22.11 -31.15
CA GLU A 284 15.76 -22.34 -30.83
C GLU A 284 16.57 -21.17 -31.39
N PRO A 285 17.48 -20.58 -30.58
CA PRO A 285 18.27 -19.44 -31.02
C PRO A 285 19.17 -19.87 -32.18
N LYS A 286 18.86 -19.37 -33.38
CA LYS A 286 19.66 -19.62 -34.60
C LYS A 286 21.05 -18.96 -34.54
N VAL A 287 21.21 -18.01 -33.64
CA VAL A 287 22.38 -17.12 -33.56
C VAL A 287 22.88 -17.10 -32.12
N LYS A 288 24.19 -17.30 -31.94
CA LYS A 288 24.87 -17.08 -30.65
C LYS A 288 25.55 -15.73 -30.67
N VAL A 289 25.15 -14.83 -29.78
CA VAL A 289 25.84 -13.55 -29.60
C VAL A 289 27.05 -13.76 -28.68
N VAL A 290 28.24 -13.44 -29.17
CA VAL A 290 29.50 -13.54 -28.41
C VAL A 290 29.97 -12.14 -28.07
N MET A 291 30.33 -11.91 -26.80
CA MET A 291 30.85 -10.64 -26.34
C MET A 291 32.37 -10.61 -26.54
N THR A 292 32.85 -9.69 -27.38
CA THR A 292 34.28 -9.42 -27.64
C THR A 292 34.65 -8.01 -27.15
N GLU A 293 35.94 -7.69 -27.10
CA GLU A 293 36.44 -6.39 -26.59
C GLU A 293 35.92 -5.17 -27.39
N ASP A 294 35.52 -5.37 -28.65
CA ASP A 294 34.90 -4.35 -29.51
C ASP A 294 33.36 -4.35 -29.49
N GLY A 295 32.73 -5.13 -28.59
CA GLY A 295 31.28 -5.23 -28.42
C GLY A 295 30.67 -6.60 -28.76
N PHE A 296 29.34 -6.64 -28.89
CA PHE A 296 28.58 -7.86 -29.16
C PHE A 296 28.63 -8.21 -30.66
N GLN A 297 29.26 -9.33 -31.02
CA GLN A 297 29.28 -9.86 -32.37
C GLN A 297 28.36 -11.07 -32.53
N ILE A 298 27.64 -11.14 -33.66
CA ILE A 298 26.72 -12.21 -34.03
C ILE A 298 27.57 -13.39 -34.54
N GLY A 299 27.73 -14.44 -33.72
CA GLY A 299 28.38 -15.69 -34.11
C GLY A 299 27.49 -16.52 -35.03
N GLY A 300 28.12 -17.08 -36.09
CA GLY A 300 27.45 -17.77 -37.20
C GLY A 300 26.54 -18.94 -36.84
N GLU A 301 25.71 -19.32 -37.82
CA GLU A 301 24.60 -20.29 -37.74
C GLU A 301 25.01 -21.64 -37.11
N VAL A 302 24.23 -22.09 -36.13
CA VAL A 302 24.39 -23.42 -35.51
C VAL A 302 23.68 -24.47 -36.40
N PRO A 303 24.32 -25.59 -36.76
CA PRO A 303 23.67 -26.63 -37.55
C PRO A 303 22.52 -27.27 -36.76
N ARG A 304 21.35 -27.35 -37.41
CA ARG A 304 20.11 -27.93 -36.88
C ARG A 304 20.32 -29.41 -36.51
N ALA A 305 20.11 -29.75 -35.23
CA ALA A 305 20.12 -31.15 -34.79
C ALA A 305 18.96 -31.93 -35.46
N PRO A 306 19.16 -33.21 -35.82
CA PRO A 306 18.09 -34.04 -36.38
C PRO A 306 16.98 -34.23 -35.34
N ALA A 307 15.72 -34.10 -35.80
CA ALA A 307 14.54 -34.21 -34.97
C ALA A 307 14.48 -35.59 -34.26
N PRO A 308 14.10 -35.66 -32.98
CA PRO A 308 13.82 -36.95 -32.34
C PRO A 308 12.60 -37.59 -33.00
N GLU A 309 12.72 -38.87 -33.37
CA GLU A 309 11.65 -39.67 -33.94
C GLU A 309 10.43 -39.67 -33.00
N SER A 310 9.26 -39.37 -33.55
CA SER A 310 7.99 -39.40 -32.83
C SER A 310 7.64 -40.84 -32.44
N GLU A 311 7.64 -41.15 -31.14
CA GLU A 311 6.99 -42.35 -30.64
C GLU A 311 5.49 -42.31 -30.95
N PRO A 312 4.88 -43.44 -31.37
CA PRO A 312 3.45 -43.49 -31.67
C PRO A 312 2.61 -43.27 -30.40
N PRO A 313 1.42 -42.65 -30.52
CA PRO A 313 0.59 -42.32 -29.37
C PRO A 313 0.15 -43.60 -28.65
N ALA A 314 0.33 -43.62 -27.33
CA ALA A 314 -0.18 -44.65 -26.44
C ALA A 314 -1.70 -44.77 -26.62
N ALA A 315 -2.15 -46.00 -26.87
CA ALA A 315 -3.56 -46.35 -27.07
C ALA A 315 -4.43 -45.92 -25.89
N ASP A 316 -5.61 -45.39 -26.22
CA ASP A 316 -6.66 -44.98 -25.29
C ASP A 316 -6.98 -46.10 -24.29
N ALA A 317 -6.82 -45.81 -23.00
CA ALA A 317 -7.33 -46.65 -21.93
C ALA A 317 -8.84 -46.40 -21.80
N GLU A 318 -9.65 -47.40 -22.17
CA GLU A 318 -11.09 -47.41 -21.96
C GLU A 318 -11.45 -47.22 -20.46
N PRO A 319 -12.54 -46.51 -20.13
CA PRO A 319 -12.97 -46.34 -18.76
C PRO A 319 -13.52 -47.66 -18.20
N ALA A 320 -12.93 -48.12 -17.10
CA ALA A 320 -13.39 -49.27 -16.34
C ALA A 320 -14.87 -49.12 -15.95
N ALA A 321 -15.69 -50.09 -16.37
CA ALA A 321 -17.08 -50.23 -15.96
C ALA A 321 -17.16 -50.43 -14.44
N VAL A 322 -17.77 -49.48 -13.75
CA VAL A 322 -18.20 -49.63 -12.36
C VAL A 322 -19.41 -50.58 -12.37
N THR A 323 -19.16 -51.83 -11.98
CA THR A 323 -20.21 -52.78 -11.64
C THR A 323 -20.77 -52.41 -10.27
N ALA A 324 -22.07 -52.19 -10.21
CA ALA A 324 -22.81 -52.06 -8.97
C ALA A 324 -23.11 -53.46 -8.43
N GLU A 325 -22.74 -53.69 -7.17
CA GLU A 325 -23.33 -54.72 -6.32
C GLU A 325 -23.64 -54.11 -4.95
#